data_AF-A0A398BH45-F1
#
_entry.id   AF-A0A398BH45-F1
#
_cell.length_a   1.000
_cell.length_b   1.000
_cell.length_c   1.000
_cell.angle_alpha   90.00
_cell.angle_beta   90.00
_cell.angle_gamma   90.00
#
_symmetry.space_group_name_H-M   'P 1'
#
loop_
_entity.id
_entity.type
_entity.pdbx_description
1 polymer ?
#
loop_
_entity_poly.entity_id
_entity_poly.type
_entity_poly.pdbx_seq_one_letter_code
_entity_poly.pdbx_strand_id
1 'polypeptide(L)' 'MAEYHNIDAIADRFQRNPRTVRDWITRGCKTPDGTIRLQAAKLGKSWVVKKEWLDFFEFQIKPRPVLEELDLDE' A
#
# COMPACT_ATOMS: atom_id res chain seq x y z
N MET A 1 -16.70 9.86 6.19
CA MET A 1 -17.07 9.76 4.76
C MET A 1 -16.11 8.79 4.11
N ALA A 2 -16.57 7.86 3.26
CA ALA A 2 -15.68 6.94 2.58
C ALA A 2 -14.89 7.70 1.50
N GLU A 3 -13.60 7.94 1.75
CA GLU A 3 -12.69 8.59 0.81
C GLU A 3 -12.09 7.53 -0.12
N TYR A 4 -12.18 7.76 -1.43
CA TYR A 4 -11.71 6.86 -2.47
C TYR A 4 -10.62 7.54 -3.29
N HIS A 5 -9.54 6.81 -3.54
CA HIS A 5 -8.44 7.25 -4.39
C HIS A 5 -8.40 6.45 -5.69
N ASN A 6 -8.12 7.13 -6.79
CA ASN A 6 -7.80 6.48 -8.06
C ASN A 6 -6.32 6.09 -8.09
N ILE A 7 -5.93 5.33 -9.12
CA ILE A 7 -4.54 4.88 -9.29
C ILE A 7 -3.58 6.08 -9.37
N ASP A 8 -3.93 7.14 -10.10
CA ASP A 8 -3.07 8.30 -10.30
C ASP A 8 -2.81 9.09 -9.01
N ALA A 9 -3.82 9.27 -8.16
CA ALA A 9 -3.68 9.93 -6.85
C ALA A 9 -2.79 9.10 -5.90
N ILE A 10 -2.91 7.77 -5.95
CA ILE A 10 -2.02 6.88 -5.19
C ILE A 10 -0.59 6.94 -5.74
N ALA A 11 -0.44 6.95 -7.06
CA ALA A 11 0.85 7.04 -7.72
C ALA A 11 1.60 8.31 -7.31
N ASP A 12 0.89 9.45 -7.26
CA ASP A 12 1.43 10.72 -6.79
C ASP A 12 1.82 10.67 -5.30
N ARG A 13 0.94 10.17 -4.43
CA ARG A 13 1.20 10.02 -2.98
C ARG A 13 2.43 9.18 -2.67
N PHE A 14 2.63 8.08 -3.39
CA PHE A 14 3.77 7.18 -3.20
C PHE A 14 4.98 7.56 -4.05
N GLN A 15 4.89 8.62 -4.87
CA GLN A 15 5.89 9.03 -5.86
C GLN A 15 6.32 7.85 -6.76
N ARG A 16 5.35 7.04 -7.19
CA ARG A 16 5.55 5.87 -8.07
C ARG A 16 4.78 6.02 -9.36
N ASN A 17 5.09 5.15 -10.32
CA ASN A 17 4.36 5.09 -11.57
C ASN A 17 2.96 4.48 -11.36
N PRO A 18 1.88 5.00 -11.99
CA PRO A 18 0.55 4.39 -11.94
C PRO A 18 0.52 2.90 -12.33
N ARG A 19 1.42 2.48 -13.22
CA ARG A 19 1.60 1.07 -13.60
C ARG A 19 2.09 0.23 -12.42
N THR A 20 2.94 0.76 -11.56
CA THR A 20 3.41 0.10 -10.33
C THR A 20 2.26 -0.09 -9.36
N VAL A 21 1.42 0.93 -9.16
CA VAL A 21 0.22 0.82 -8.31
C VAL A 21 -0.75 -0.24 -8.86
N ARG A 22 -0.93 -0.29 -10.19
CA ARG A 22 -1.72 -1.37 -10.82
C ARG A 22 -1.10 -2.75 -10.61
N ASP A 23 0.23 -2.84 -10.60
CA ASP A 23 0.95 -4.08 -10.29
C ASP A 23 0.72 -4.51 -8.84
N TRP A 24 0.73 -3.57 -7.88
CA TRP A 24 0.39 -3.86 -6.49
C TRP A 24 -1.03 -4.40 -6.31
N ILE A 25 -1.98 -3.97 -7.13
CA ILE A 25 -3.36 -4.48 -7.12
C ILE A 25 -3.43 -5.88 -7.74
N THR A 26 -2.76 -6.10 -8.88
CA THR A 26 -2.93 -7.32 -9.69
C THR A 26 -1.97 -8.44 -9.33
N ARG A 27 -0.70 -8.12 -9.10
CA ARG A 27 0.37 -9.07 -8.77
C ARG A 27 0.71 -9.04 -7.28
N GLY A 28 0.61 -7.86 -6.67
CA GLY A 28 1.08 -7.61 -5.31
C GLY A 28 2.46 -6.97 -5.29
N CYS A 29 2.72 -6.19 -4.25
CA CYS A 29 4.02 -5.63 -3.92
C CYS A 29 4.89 -6.70 -3.26
N LYS A 30 6.08 -6.94 -3.80
CA LYS A 30 7.08 -7.85 -3.20
C LYS A 30 7.82 -7.10 -2.10
N THR A 31 7.70 -7.57 -0.87
CA THR A 31 8.44 -7.12 0.29
C THR A 31 9.34 -8.26 0.81
N PRO A 32 10.37 -7.99 1.63
CA PRO A 32 11.20 -9.04 2.21
C PRO A 32 10.39 -10.03 3.08
N ASP A 33 9.28 -9.58 3.67
CA ASP A 33 8.40 -10.38 4.51
C ASP A 33 7.39 -11.22 3.69
N GLY A 34 7.14 -10.88 2.42
CA GLY A 34 6.19 -11.60 1.57
C GLY A 34 5.67 -10.79 0.39
N THR A 35 4.51 -11.18 -0.15
CA THR A 35 3.82 -10.42 -1.20
C THR A 35 2.56 -9.79 -0.63
N ILE A 36 2.53 -8.47 -0.55
CA ILE A 36 1.41 -7.70 -0.02
C ILE A 36 0.60 -7.12 -1.17
N ARG A 37 -0.72 -7.36 -1.20
CA ARG A 37 -1.60 -6.85 -2.27
C ARG A 37 -2.34 -5.61 -1.84
N LEU A 38 -2.40 -4.62 -2.73
CA LEU A 38 -3.23 -3.44 -2.53
C LEU A 38 -4.68 -3.79 -2.85
N GLN A 39 -5.57 -3.73 -1.86
CA GLN A 39 -6.99 -3.94 -2.09
C GLN A 39 -7.56 -2.79 -2.92
N ALA A 40 -8.32 -3.13 -3.96
CA ALA A 40 -8.98 -2.18 -4.84
C ALA A 40 -10.30 -2.76 -5.33
N ALA A 41 -11.28 -1.89 -5.54
CA ALA A 41 -12.51 -2.22 -6.21
C ALA A 41 -12.42 -1.80 -7.67
N LYS A 42 -12.93 -2.65 -8.57
CA LYS A 42 -12.97 -2.35 -10.00
C LYS A 42 -14.27 -1.63 -10.32
N LEU A 43 -14.18 -0.40 -10.80
CA LEU A 43 -15.31 0.42 -11.24
C LEU A 43 -15.25 0.59 -12.76
N GLY A 44 -15.91 -0.32 -13.48
CA GLY A 44 -15.85 -0.37 -14.94
C GLY A 44 -14.44 -0.67 -15.45
N LYS A 45 -13.82 0.32 -16.12
CA LYS A 45 -12.46 0.22 -16.67
C LYS A 45 -11.38 0.73 -15.71
N SER A 46 -11.76 1.33 -14.58
CA SER A 46 -10.83 1.94 -13.62
C SER A 46 -10.82 1.19 -12.29
N TRP A 47 -9.75 1.38 -11.52
CA TRP A 47 -9.64 0.87 -10.15
C TRP A 47 -9.79 2.02 -9.17
N VAL A 48 -10.52 1.76 -8.08
CA VAL A 48 -10.67 2.68 -6.96
C VAL A 48 -10.25 1.98 -5.68
N VAL A 49 -9.54 2.70 -4.83
CA VAL A 49 -9.00 2.18 -3.58
C VAL A 49 -9.59 3.01 -2.45
N LYS A 50 -10.16 2.34 -1.45
CA LYS A 50 -10.61 3.03 -0.24
C LYS A 50 -9.40 3.52 0.55
N LYS A 51 -9.52 4.68 1.18
CA LYS A 51 -8.50 5.21 2.08
C LYS A 51 -8.04 4.19 3.12
N GLU A 52 -8.98 3.51 3.78
CA GLU A 52 -8.67 2.49 4.80
C GLU A 52 -7.80 1.34 4.27
N TRP A 53 -8.03 0.91 3.02
CA TRP A 53 -7.23 -0.12 2.38
C TRP A 53 -5.83 0.38 2.01
N LEU A 54 -5.73 1.65 1.60
CA LEU A 54 -4.46 2.29 1.30
C LEU A 54 -3.61 2.47 2.56
N ASP A 55 -4.21 2.94 3.65
CA ASP A 55 -3.51 3.12 4.93
C ASP A 55 -3.04 1.77 5.49
N PHE A 56 -3.86 0.71 5.37
CA PHE A 56 -3.46 -0.64 5.76
C PHE A 56 -2.31 -1.18 4.89
N PHE A 57 -2.38 -0.97 3.58
CA PHE A 57 -1.29 -1.34 2.67
C PHE A 57 0.00 -0.58 3.01
N GLU A 58 -0.08 0.74 3.25
CA GLU A 58 1.05 1.57 3.65
C GLU A 58 1.70 1.05 4.94
N PHE A 59 0.88 0.69 5.93
CA PHE A 59 1.35 0.12 7.19
C PHE A 59 2.06 -1.23 6.98
N GLN A 60 1.59 -2.07 6.07
CA GLN A 60 2.20 -3.36 5.79
C GLN A 60 3.51 -3.28 5.00
N ILE A 61 3.61 -2.35 4.03
CA ILE A 61 4.82 -2.22 3.22
C ILE A 61 5.92 -1.41 3.90
N LYS A 62 5.58 -0.62 4.93
CA LYS A 62 6.58 0.08 5.73
C LYS A 62 7.47 -0.98 6.39
N PRO A 63 8.80 -0.92 6.19
CA PRO A 63 9.68 -1.81 6.91
C PRO A 63 9.44 -1.57 8.39
N ARG A 64 9.00 -2.60 9.11
CA ARG A 64 8.98 -2.52 10.57
C ARG A 64 10.42 -2.24 10.97
N PRO A 65 10.68 -1.25 11.84
CA PRO A 65 11.99 -1.18 12.45
C PRO A 65 12.26 -2.56 13.04
N VAL A 66 13.34 -3.20 12.58
CA VAL A 66 13.90 -4.34 13.29
C VAL A 66 14.06 -3.83 14.71
N LEU A 67 13.45 -4.52 15.65
CA LEU A 67 13.50 -4.19 17.07
C LEU A 67 14.92 -4.55 17.55
N GLU A 68 15.93 -3.91 16.95
CA GLU A 68 17.28 -3.85 17.51
C GLU A 68 17.19 -2.85 18.66
N GLU A 69 17.05 -3.47 19.84
CA GLU A 69 17.49 -2.95 21.14
C GLU A 69 16.69 -1.76 21.67
N LEU A 70 15.45 -2.03 22.09
CA LEU A 70 15.00 -1.42 23.34
C LEU A 70 15.80 -2.11 24.46
N ASP A 71 17.01 -1.62 24.69
CA ASP A 71 17.68 -1.79 25.98
C ASP A 71 16.84 -0.97 26.98
N LEU A 72 15.80 -1.62 27.51
CA LEU A 72 15.12 -1.18 28.71
C LEU A 72 16.11 -1.43 29.85
N ASP A 73 17.02 -0.48 30.04
CA ASP A 73 17.75 -0.35 31.30
C ASP A 73 16.70 -0.18 32.42
N GLU A 74 16.80 -1.08 33.39
CA GLU A 74 15.95 -1.31 34.56
C GLU A 74 15.91 -0.11 35.53
#